data_AF-X1AKT2-F1
#
_entry.id   AF-X1AKT2-F1
#
_cell.length_a   1.000
_cell.length_b   1.000
_cell.length_c   1.000
_cell.angle_alpha   90.00
_cell.angle_beta   90.00
_cell.angle_gamma   90.00
#
_symmetry.space_group_name_H-M   'P 1'
#
loop_
_entity.id
_entity.type
_entity.pdbx_description
1 polymer ?
#
loop_
_entity_poly.entity_id
_entity_poly.type
_entity_poly.pdbx_seq_one_letter_code
_entity_poly.pdbx_strand_id
1 'polypeptide(L)'
;MKKNTGHWLKRARTKLQITQKDLVGDRFKRQYISMIETGDVDLSPGVRVYITKKLKLPKKYFDTGLFKKEKERLDYLKEETNTLLDSLRFDEANKLIKEAVSISEEAKSDEYINHFLLKLVQVYINDK
;
A
#
# COMPACT_ATOMS: atom_id res chain seq x y z
N MET A 1 -5.86 8.32 -13.74
CA MET A 1 -6.63 8.66 -12.52
C MET A 1 -6.00 7.94 -11.33
N LYS A 2 -5.56 8.66 -10.28
CA LYS A 2 -5.01 8.01 -9.08
C LYS A 2 -6.15 7.54 -8.18
N LYS A 3 -6.78 6.44 -8.58
CA LYS A 3 -8.04 5.89 -8.03
C LYS A 3 -8.05 5.69 -6.51
N ASN A 4 -6.89 5.65 -5.85
CA ASN A 4 -6.77 5.29 -4.44
C ASN A 4 -6.23 6.41 -3.54
N THR A 5 -6.08 7.65 -4.02
CA THR A 5 -5.45 8.73 -3.24
C THR A 5 -6.17 9.02 -1.92
N GLY A 6 -7.51 9.12 -1.94
CA GLY A 6 -8.32 9.31 -0.73
C GLY A 6 -8.19 8.15 0.26
N HIS A 7 -8.20 6.92 -0.25
CA HIS A 7 -7.95 5.70 0.54
C HIS A 7 -6.58 5.75 1.23
N TRP A 8 -5.52 6.06 0.47
CA TRP A 8 -4.16 6.16 1.01
C TRP A 8 -4.02 7.27 2.05
N LEU A 9 -4.68 8.41 1.84
CA LEU A 9 -4.69 9.47 2.83
C LEU A 9 -5.34 9.04 4.14
N LYS A 10 -6.53 8.45 4.04
CA LYS A 10 -7.27 7.92 5.19
C LYS A 10 -6.45 6.87 5.92
N ARG A 11 -5.83 5.94 5.19
CA ARG A 11 -4.95 4.87 5.71
C ARG A 11 -3.74 5.43 6.47
N ALA A 12 -3.04 6.41 5.90
CA ALA A 12 -1.93 7.08 6.57
C ALA A 12 -2.35 7.76 7.87
N ARG A 13 -3.51 8.41 7.84
CA ARG A 13 -4.07 9.11 8.99
C ARG A 13 -4.49 8.14 10.11
N THR A 14 -5.22 7.08 9.77
CA THR A 14 -5.71 6.10 10.75
C THR A 14 -4.58 5.31 11.38
N LYS A 15 -3.52 4.98 10.63
CA LYS A 15 -2.33 4.29 11.16
C LYS A 15 -1.60 5.11 12.24
N LEU A 16 -1.70 6.43 12.19
CA LEU A 16 -1.17 7.35 13.20
C LEU A 16 -2.21 7.76 14.25
N GLN A 17 -3.44 7.25 14.16
CA GLN A 17 -4.54 7.54 15.08
C GLN A 17 -4.86 9.04 15.25
N ILE A 18 -4.66 9.83 14.19
CA ILE A 18 -4.95 11.28 14.22
C ILE A 18 -6.28 11.60 13.53
N THR A 19 -6.89 12.73 13.92
CA THR A 19 -8.10 13.22 13.25
C THR A 19 -7.77 13.97 11.96
N GLN A 20 -8.78 14.22 11.12
CA GLN A 20 -8.63 15.08 9.95
C GLN A 20 -8.22 16.50 10.33
N LYS A 21 -8.65 16.99 11.51
CA LYS A 21 -8.30 18.31 12.04
C LYS A 21 -6.82 18.36 12.43
N ASP A 22 -6.33 17.34 13.12
CA ASP A 22 -4.91 17.24 13.50
C ASP A 22 -3.99 17.20 12.28
N LEU A 23 -4.43 16.53 11.22
CA LEU A 23 -3.70 16.46 9.95
C LEU A 23 -3.50 17.85 9.31
N VAL A 24 -4.50 18.73 9.36
CA VAL A 24 -4.42 20.05 8.71
C VAL A 24 -3.91 21.16 9.62
N GLY A 25 -4.12 21.05 10.93
CA GLY A 25 -3.92 22.17 11.86
C GLY A 25 -4.68 23.40 11.36
N ASP A 26 -4.03 24.57 11.39
CA ASP A 26 -4.62 25.83 10.93
C ASP A 26 -4.38 26.10 9.43
N ARG A 27 -3.65 25.22 8.73
CA ARG A 27 -3.24 25.47 7.34
C ARG A 27 -4.37 25.26 6.33
N PHE A 28 -5.27 24.32 6.60
CA PHE A 28 -6.39 23.99 5.72
C PHE A 28 -7.64 23.70 6.55
N LYS A 29 -8.82 23.87 5.96
CA LYS A 29 -10.07 23.47 6.61
C LYS A 29 -10.16 21.94 6.67
N ARG A 30 -10.62 21.38 7.79
CA ARG A 30 -10.90 19.94 7.95
C ARG A 30 -11.71 19.35 6.78
N GLN A 31 -12.71 20.11 6.31
CA GLN A 31 -13.60 19.71 5.22
C GLN A 31 -12.83 19.36 3.94
N TYR A 32 -11.71 20.03 3.67
CA TYR A 32 -10.90 19.76 2.48
C TYR A 32 -10.29 18.34 2.52
N ILE A 33 -9.81 17.89 3.68
CA ILE A 33 -9.35 16.49 3.85
C ILE A 33 -10.51 15.52 3.70
N SER A 34 -11.67 15.85 4.26
CA SER A 34 -12.86 15.00 4.13
C SER A 34 -13.20 14.75 2.66
N MET A 35 -13.22 15.80 1.84
CA MET A 35 -13.47 15.71 0.39
C MET A 35 -12.41 14.90 -0.36
N ILE A 36 -11.14 14.97 0.07
CA ILE A 36 -10.09 14.14 -0.52
C ILE A 36 -10.28 12.67 -0.13
N GLU A 37 -10.58 12.38 1.14
CA GLU A 37 -10.78 11.01 1.64
C GLU A 37 -12.02 10.32 1.02
N THR A 38 -13.07 11.08 0.68
CA THR A 38 -14.26 10.59 -0.02
C THR A 38 -14.08 10.50 -1.53
N GLY A 39 -13.07 11.18 -2.08
CA GLY A 39 -12.82 11.21 -3.53
C GLY A 39 -13.57 12.32 -4.27
N ASP A 40 -14.18 13.26 -3.54
CA ASP A 40 -14.86 14.42 -4.13
C ASP A 40 -13.88 15.43 -4.75
N VAL A 41 -12.63 15.46 -4.24
CA VAL A 41 -11.58 16.38 -4.70
C VAL A 41 -10.22 15.68 -4.77
N ASP A 42 -9.47 15.98 -5.83
CA ASP A 42 -8.11 15.49 -6.00
C ASP A 42 -7.11 16.15 -5.03
N LEU A 43 -6.15 15.36 -4.57
CA LEU A 43 -5.05 15.84 -3.75
C LEU A 43 -4.08 16.67 -4.59
N SER A 44 -4.09 18.00 -4.40
CA SER A 44 -3.17 18.89 -5.11
C SER A 44 -1.69 18.58 -4.80
N PRO A 45 -0.75 18.84 -5.73
CA PRO A 45 0.67 18.57 -5.51
C PRO A 45 1.25 19.25 -4.25
N GLY A 46 0.85 20.49 -3.96
CA GLY A 46 1.32 21.22 -2.78
C GLY A 46 0.85 20.58 -1.46
N VAL A 47 -0.41 20.15 -1.41
CA VAL A 47 -0.98 19.47 -0.23
C VAL A 47 -0.37 18.08 -0.09
N ARG A 48 -0.15 17.38 -1.20
CA ARG A 48 0.57 16.09 -1.22
C ARG A 48 1.95 16.22 -0.56
N VAL A 49 2.76 17.19 -0.97
CA VAL A 49 4.10 17.42 -0.39
C VAL A 49 4.01 17.72 1.11
N TYR A 50 3.04 18.55 1.51
CA TYR A 50 2.82 18.87 2.92
C TYR A 50 2.48 17.63 3.75
N ILE A 51 1.50 16.84 3.32
CA ILE A 51 1.04 15.65 4.03
C ILE A 51 2.16 14.59 4.08
N THR A 52 2.86 14.36 2.97
CA THR A 52 4.01 13.44 2.95
C THR A 52 5.06 13.82 3.99
N LYS A 53 5.38 15.11 4.13
CA LYS A 53 6.30 15.59 5.17
C LYS A 53 5.74 15.44 6.58
N LYS A 54 4.51 15.91 6.80
CA LYS A 54 3.86 15.92 8.13
C LYS A 54 3.69 14.51 8.71
N LEU A 55 3.30 13.56 7.86
CA LEU A 55 3.09 12.16 8.25
C LEU A 55 4.36 11.30 8.08
N LYS A 56 5.50 11.91 7.74
CA LYS A 56 6.79 11.23 7.50
C LYS A 56 6.66 10.03 6.54
N LEU A 57 5.88 10.20 5.48
CA LEU A 57 5.59 9.15 4.50
C LEU A 57 6.70 9.06 3.44
N PRO A 58 6.89 7.89 2.81
CA PRO A 58 7.73 7.77 1.63
C PRO A 58 7.31 8.74 0.52
N LYS A 59 8.27 9.25 -0.25
CA LYS A 59 8.01 10.17 -1.39
C LYS A 59 7.00 9.60 -2.39
N LYS A 60 7.10 8.29 -2.65
CA LYS A 60 6.23 7.54 -3.57
C LYS A 60 4.95 7.00 -2.92
N TYR A 61 4.65 7.35 -1.67
CA TYR A 61 3.49 6.78 -0.94
C TYR A 61 2.17 7.00 -1.68
N PHE A 62 1.89 8.21 -2.16
CA PHE A 62 0.68 8.48 -2.96
C PHE A 62 0.81 8.06 -4.44
N ASP A 63 1.79 7.23 -4.77
CA ASP A 63 1.87 6.53 -6.06
C ASP A 63 1.70 5.02 -5.86
N THR A 64 2.11 4.46 -4.71
CA THR A 64 2.12 3.01 -4.45
C THR A 64 1.20 2.54 -3.32
N GLY A 65 0.76 3.45 -2.44
CA GLY A 65 0.01 3.13 -1.22
C GLY A 65 0.83 2.52 -0.07
N LEU A 66 2.12 2.27 -0.29
CA LEU A 66 2.97 1.48 0.60
C LEU A 66 3.78 2.34 1.56
N PHE A 67 3.71 2.01 2.85
CA PHE A 67 4.67 2.53 3.82
C PHE A 67 6.06 1.91 3.60
N LYS A 68 7.11 2.54 4.14
CA LYS A 68 8.50 2.10 3.97
C LYS A 68 8.68 0.61 4.32
N LYS A 69 8.23 0.21 5.51
CA LYS A 69 8.35 -1.17 6.01
C LYS A 69 7.55 -2.18 5.17
N GLU A 70 6.40 -1.78 4.64
CA GLU A 70 5.58 -2.66 3.80
C GLU A 70 6.25 -2.91 2.46
N LYS A 71 6.81 -1.85 1.85
CA LYS A 71 7.59 -2.00 0.63
C LYS A 71 8.79 -2.95 0.86
N GLU A 72 9.55 -2.71 1.93
CA GLU A 72 10.69 -3.57 2.30
C GLU A 72 10.26 -5.03 2.52
N ARG A 73 9.12 -5.25 3.18
CA ARG A 73 8.58 -6.59 3.41
C ARG A 73 8.13 -7.26 2.11
N LEU A 74 7.43 -6.54 1.23
CA LEU A 74 7.00 -7.08 -0.07
C LEU A 74 8.18 -7.39 -0.99
N ASP A 75 9.21 -6.55 -0.99
CA ASP A 75 10.45 -6.80 -1.75
C ASP A 75 11.16 -8.07 -1.23
N TYR A 76 11.23 -8.27 0.09
CA TYR A 76 11.73 -9.52 0.67
C TYR A 76 10.87 -10.73 0.27
N LEU A 77 9.54 -10.64 0.42
CA LEU A 77 8.62 -11.74 0.10
C LEU A 77 8.70 -12.11 -1.39
N LYS A 78 8.97 -11.13 -2.26
CA LYS A 78 9.15 -11.36 -3.70
C LYS A 78 10.34 -12.27 -3.98
N GLU A 79 11.50 -11.97 -3.40
CA GLU A 79 12.72 -12.77 -3.57
C GLU A 79 12.63 -14.13 -2.89
N GLU A 80 12.15 -14.17 -1.64
CA GLU A 80 12.05 -15.42 -0.87
C GLU A 80 11.08 -16.41 -1.54
N THR A 81 9.95 -15.90 -2.05
CA THR A 81 9.00 -16.75 -2.76
C THR A 81 9.60 -17.31 -4.06
N ASN A 82 10.46 -16.56 -4.78
CA ASN A 82 11.15 -17.13 -5.95
C ASN A 82 12.02 -18.32 -5.53
N THR A 83 12.83 -18.11 -4.49
CA THR A 83 13.75 -19.14 -3.96
C THR A 83 13.01 -20.41 -3.54
N LEU A 84 11.87 -20.26 -2.86
CA LEU A 84 11.05 -21.41 -2.43
C LEU A 84 10.40 -22.13 -3.62
N LEU A 85 9.92 -21.40 -4.62
CA LEU A 85 9.34 -21.98 -5.84
C LEU A 85 10.38 -22.76 -6.64
N ASP A 86 11.59 -22.20 -6.80
CA ASP A 86 12.70 -22.86 -7.49
C ASP A 86 13.17 -24.12 -6.75
N SER A 87 13.01 -24.14 -5.42
CA SER A 87 13.31 -25.29 -4.56
C SER A 87 12.13 -26.25 -4.38
N LEU A 88 11.02 -26.07 -5.11
CA LEU A 88 9.80 -26.88 -5.02
C LEU A 88 9.15 -26.92 -3.62
N ARG A 89 9.43 -25.91 -2.77
CA ARG A 89 8.84 -25.78 -1.42
C ARG A 89 7.52 -25.02 -1.48
N PHE A 90 6.54 -25.62 -2.15
CA PHE A 90 5.27 -24.97 -2.51
C PHE A 90 4.42 -24.52 -1.31
N ASP A 91 4.34 -25.33 -0.26
CA ASP A 91 3.58 -24.99 0.95
C ASP A 91 4.09 -23.71 1.64
N GLU A 92 5.41 -23.55 1.70
CA GLU A 92 6.05 -22.38 2.32
C GLU A 92 5.92 -21.15 1.44
N ALA A 93 6.10 -21.32 0.12
CA ALA A 93 5.85 -20.28 -0.85
C ALA A 93 4.41 -19.76 -0.75
N ASN A 94 3.42 -20.66 -0.64
CA ASN A 94 2.00 -20.30 -0.52
C ASN A 94 1.71 -19.44 0.71
N LYS A 95 2.33 -19.74 1.87
CA LYS A 95 2.19 -18.93 3.09
C LYS A 95 2.70 -17.50 2.89
N LEU A 96 3.89 -17.36 2.29
CA LEU A 96 4.49 -16.05 2.01
C LEU A 96 3.71 -15.26 0.96
N ILE A 97 3.19 -15.93 -0.07
CA ILE A 97 2.35 -15.32 -1.10
C ILE A 97 1.07 -14.77 -0.48
N LYS A 98 0.39 -15.53 0.39
CA LYS A 98 -0.84 -15.06 1.06
C LYS A 98 -0.60 -13.84 1.95
N GLU A 99 0.52 -13.82 2.68
CA GLU A 99 0.93 -12.62 3.42
C GLU A 99 1.12 -11.42 2.49
N ALA A 100 1.83 -11.63 1.38
CA ALA A 100 2.13 -10.57 0.43
C ALA A 100 0.87 -10.01 -0.26
N VAL A 101 -0.07 -10.88 -0.64
CA VAL A 101 -1.37 -10.50 -1.22
C VAL A 101 -2.13 -9.62 -0.23
N SER A 102 -2.23 -10.04 1.04
CA SER A 102 -2.92 -9.27 2.09
C SER A 102 -2.37 -7.85 2.26
N ILE A 103 -1.04 -7.70 2.35
CA ILE A 103 -0.39 -6.37 2.42
C ILE A 103 -0.70 -5.55 1.17
N SER A 104 -0.65 -6.18 0.00
CA SER A 104 -0.83 -5.51 -1.29
C SER A 104 -2.27 -5.05 -1.52
N GLU A 105 -3.26 -5.84 -1.09
CA GLU A 105 -4.69 -5.50 -1.12
C GLU A 105 -5.00 -4.33 -0.19
N GLU A 106 -4.46 -4.33 1.03
CA GLU A 106 -4.65 -3.22 1.97
C GLU A 106 -4.07 -1.91 1.42
N ALA A 107 -2.90 -2.00 0.78
CA ALA A 107 -2.26 -0.88 0.10
C ALA A 107 -2.93 -0.53 -1.24
N LYS A 108 -3.84 -1.36 -1.77
CA LYS A 108 -4.38 -1.28 -3.13
C LYS A 108 -3.29 -1.08 -4.18
N SER A 109 -2.26 -1.92 -4.10
CA SER A 109 -1.10 -1.89 -4.96
C SER A 109 -1.21 -2.93 -6.08
N ASP A 110 -1.81 -2.53 -7.21
CA ASP A 110 -2.09 -3.44 -8.34
C ASP A 110 -0.82 -4.17 -8.83
N GLU A 111 0.33 -3.50 -8.82
CA GLU A 111 1.62 -4.08 -9.20
C GLU A 111 1.97 -5.33 -8.38
N TYR A 112 1.93 -5.21 -7.04
CA TYR A 112 2.27 -6.31 -6.15
C TYR A 112 1.15 -7.36 -6.07
N ILE A 113 -0.12 -6.93 -6.11
CA ILE A 113 -1.27 -7.86 -6.17
C ILE A 113 -1.09 -8.79 -7.38
N ASN A 114 -0.90 -8.23 -8.58
CA ASN A 114 -0.75 -9.02 -9.80
C ASN A 114 0.47 -9.92 -9.75
N HIS A 115 1.61 -9.41 -9.26
CA HIS A 115 2.83 -10.20 -9.11
C HIS A 115 2.64 -11.44 -8.23
N PHE A 116 2.04 -11.29 -7.05
CA PHE A 116 1.87 -12.40 -6.12
C PHE A 116 0.72 -13.35 -6.51
N LEU A 117 -0.33 -12.87 -7.18
CA LEU A 117 -1.37 -13.74 -7.73
C LEU A 117 -0.82 -14.67 -8.83
N LEU A 118 0.07 -14.18 -9.71
CA LEU A 118 0.73 -15.03 -10.70
C LEU A 118 1.56 -16.14 -10.05
N LYS A 119 2.28 -15.83 -8.97
CA LYS A 119 3.02 -16.82 -8.19
C LYS A 119 2.11 -17.84 -7.50
N LEU A 120 0.96 -17.39 -7.01
CA LEU A 120 -0.04 -18.28 -6.41
C LEU A 120 -0.55 -19.31 -7.43
N VAL A 121 -0.78 -18.87 -8.67
CA VAL A 121 -1.15 -19.76 -9.77
C VAL A 121 -0.02 -20.77 -10.07
N GLN A 122 1.23 -20.34 -10.05
CA GLN A 122 2.38 -21.25 -10.24
C GLN A 122 2.44 -22.33 -9.16
N VAL A 123 2.17 -21.99 -7.89
CA VAL A 123 2.03 -22.99 -6.81
C VAL A 123 0.96 -24.00 -7.17
N TYR A 124 -0.26 -23.57 -7.49
CA TYR A 124 -1.38 -24.48 -7.74
C TYR A 124 -1.24 -25.35 -9.00
N ILE A 125 -0.45 -24.91 -9.98
CA ILE A 125 -0.18 -25.71 -11.17
C ILE A 125 0.86 -26.80 -10.89
N ASN A 126 1.90 -26.47 -10.11
CA ASN A 126 3.06 -27.35 -9.90
C ASN A 126 2.97 -28.22 -8.63
N ASP A 127 2.08 -27.90 -7.70
CA ASP A 127 1.81 -28.67 -6.48
C ASP A 127 0.84 -29.84 -6.76
N LYS A 128 1.10 -30.59 -7.85
CA LYS A 128 0.30 -31.75 -8.31
C LYS A 128 1.08 -33.04 -8.26
#